data_AF-A0A645ED29-F1
#
_entry.id   AF-A0A645ED29-F1
#
_cell.length_a   1.000
_cell.length_b   1.000
_cell.length_c   1.000
_cell.angle_alpha   90.00
_cell.angle_beta   90.00
_cell.angle_gamma   90.00
#
_symmetry.space_group_name_H-M   'P 1'
#
loop_
_entity.id
_entity.type
_entity.pdbx_description
1 polymer ?
#
loop_
_entity_poly.entity_id
_entity_poly.type
_entity_poly.pdbx_seq_one_letter_code
_entity_poly.pdbx_strand_id
1 'polypeptide(L)' 'MKSNGTDQPDRVKVRTPSLCNWASVLTLAVGHKLADMPMILAGIDPCFSCNDRMVTVNRGNDSQLWSWEKLRQYGIAYYK' A
#
# COMPACT_ATOMS: atom_id res chain seq x y z
N MET A 1 -5.49 -11.34 -9.52
CA MET A 1 -4.28 -12.16 -9.38
C MET A 1 -3.93 -12.64 -10.78
N LYS A 2 -2.67 -12.52 -11.20
CA LYS A 2 -2.21 -13.05 -12.49
C LYS A 2 -1.39 -14.30 -12.22
N SER A 3 -1.67 -15.38 -12.94
CA SER A 3 -0.93 -16.64 -12.88
C SER A 3 -0.27 -16.90 -14.23
N ASN A 4 0.90 -17.50 -14.20
CA ASN A 4 1.70 -17.91 -15.36
C ASN A 4 1.77 -19.45 -15.49
N GLY A 5 0.89 -20.19 -14.79
CA GLY A 5 0.86 -21.65 -14.82
C GLY A 5 1.87 -22.33 -13.88
N THR A 6 2.62 -21.56 -13.09
CA THR A 6 3.46 -22.09 -12.00
C THR A 6 2.69 -22.09 -10.68
N ASP A 7 3.22 -22.80 -9.69
CA ASP A 7 2.66 -22.82 -8.31
C ASP A 7 2.77 -21.47 -7.58
N GLN A 8 3.48 -20.49 -8.17
CA GLN A 8 3.64 -19.16 -7.59
C GLN A 8 2.88 -18.10 -8.41
N PRO A 9 2.17 -17.17 -7.77
CA PRO A 9 1.48 -16.11 -8.48
C PRO A 9 2.46 -15.10 -9.12
N ASP A 10 2.34 -14.91 -10.43
CA ASP A 10 3.08 -13.90 -11.21
C ASP A 10 2.84 -12.48 -10.65
N ARG A 11 1.60 -12.17 -10.24
CA ARG A 11 1.28 -10.89 -9.62
C ARG A 11 0.06 -10.94 -8.69
N VAL A 12 0.25 -10.45 -7.47
CA VAL A 12 -0.82 -10.20 -6.49
C VAL A 12 -1.00 -8.69 -6.31
N LYS A 13 -2.17 -8.17 -6.68
CA LYS A 13 -2.59 -6.80 -6.38
C LYS A 13 -3.78 -6.85 -5.44
N VAL A 14 -3.55 -6.60 -4.16
CA VAL A 14 -4.61 -6.49 -3.16
C VAL A 14 -5.18 -5.08 -3.22
N ARG A 15 -6.51 -4.98 -3.37
CA ARG A 15 -7.28 -3.74 -3.23
C ARG A 15 -7.86 -3.71 -1.83
N THR A 16 -7.33 -2.83 -0.98
CA THR A 16 -7.84 -2.68 0.38
C THR A 16 -9.06 -1.76 0.40
N PRO A 17 -10.03 -2.02 1.29
CA PRO A 17 -11.26 -1.22 1.35
C PRO A 17 -10.96 0.26 1.64
N SER A 18 -9.96 0.53 2.49
CA SER A 18 -9.52 1.90 2.81
C SER A 18 -9.07 2.70 1.58
N LEU A 19 -8.49 2.05 0.55
CA LEU A 19 -8.05 2.74 -0.68
C LEU A 19 -9.23 3.36 -1.45
N CYS A 20 -10.38 2.68 -1.50
CA CYS A 20 -11.58 3.21 -2.14
C CYS A 20 -12.20 4.34 -1.30
N ASN A 21 -12.16 4.20 0.03
CA ASN A 21 -12.72 5.21 0.93
C ASN A 21 -11.88 6.49 0.98
N TRP A 22 -10.57 6.41 0.75
CA TRP A 22 -9.69 7.58 0.62
C TRP A 22 -10.11 8.54 -0.49
N ALA A 23 -10.67 8.03 -1.59
CA ALA A 23 -11.21 8.87 -2.66
C ALA A 23 -12.38 9.75 -2.16
N SER A 24 -13.21 9.21 -1.28
CA SER A 24 -14.32 9.94 -0.66
C SER A 24 -13.82 11.02 0.32
N VAL A 25 -12.73 10.76 1.06
CA VAL A 25 -12.10 11.81 1.91
C VAL A 25 -11.68 13.00 1.05
N LEU A 26 -11.04 12.76 -0.10
CA LEU A 26 -10.54 13.82 -0.97
C LEU A 26 -11.66 14.72 -1.49
N THR A 27 -12.83 14.15 -1.81
CA THR A 27 -13.99 14.95 -2.23
C THR A 27 -14.67 15.64 -1.05
N LEU A 28 -14.80 14.96 0.09
CA LEU A 28 -15.48 15.49 1.29
C LEU A 28 -14.63 16.53 2.03
N ALA A 29 -13.31 16.52 1.86
CA ALA A 29 -12.44 17.49 2.52
C ALA A 29 -12.54 18.90 1.90
N VAL A 30 -13.00 19.00 0.64
CA VAL A 30 -13.11 20.29 -0.06
C VAL A 30 -14.22 21.12 0.57
N GLY A 31 -13.86 22.28 1.14
CA GLY A 31 -14.80 23.22 1.75
C GLY A 31 -15.03 23.02 3.25
N HIS A 32 -14.47 21.98 3.86
CA HIS A 32 -14.50 21.76 5.31
C HIS A 32 -13.31 22.41 6.02
N LYS A 33 -13.47 22.71 7.32
CA LYS A 33 -12.37 23.26 8.13
C LYS A 33 -11.40 22.15 8.52
N LEU A 34 -10.14 22.50 8.77
CA LEU A 34 -9.13 21.53 9.23
C LEU A 34 -9.56 20.77 10.50
N ALA A 35 -10.37 21.41 11.36
CA ALA A 35 -10.91 20.81 12.56
C ALA A 35 -11.89 19.64 12.30
N ASP A 36 -12.50 19.58 11.11
CA ASP A 36 -13.46 18.53 10.75
C ASP A 36 -12.77 17.27 10.19
N MET A 37 -11.49 17.38 9.81
CA MET A 37 -10.73 16.28 9.20
C MET A 37 -10.63 15.03 10.09
N PRO A 38 -10.36 15.12 11.41
CA PRO A 38 -10.31 13.92 12.25
C PRO A 38 -11.64 13.17 12.30
N MET A 39 -12.78 13.88 12.28
CA MET A 39 -14.11 13.27 12.27
C MET A 39 -14.41 12.55 10.96
N ILE A 40 -14.04 13.17 9.82
CA ILE A 40 -14.18 12.57 8.50
C ILE A 40 -13.30 11.31 8.38
N LEU A 41 -12.06 11.38 8.88
CA LEU A 41 -11.14 10.24 8.90
C LEU A 41 -11.64 9.12 9.80
N ALA A 42 -12.16 9.43 10.99
CA ALA A 42 -12.71 8.43 11.90
C ALA A 42 -13.91 7.67 11.28
N GLY A 43 -14.76 8.36 10.51
CA GLY A 43 -15.88 7.73 9.82
C GLY A 43 -15.48 6.75 8.70
N ILE A 44 -14.25 6.87 8.18
CA ILE A 44 -13.73 6.06 7.08
C ILE A 44 -12.89 4.87 7.56
N ASP A 45 -12.45 4.91 8.81
CA ASP A 45 -11.58 3.90 9.43
C ASP A 45 -10.36 3.55 8.55
N PRO A 46 -9.42 4.51 8.37
CA PRO A 46 -8.25 4.28 7.53
C PRO A 46 -7.29 3.30 8.23
N CYS A 47 -7.34 2.03 7.82
CA CYS A 47 -6.32 1.06 8.17
C CYS A 47 -5.01 1.36 7.40
N PHE A 48 -4.08 2.10 8.03
CA PHE A 48 -2.78 2.39 7.44
C PHE A 48 -1.93 1.14 7.22
N SER A 49 -2.01 0.12 8.09
CA SER A 49 -1.29 -1.15 7.88
C SER A 49 -1.80 -1.93 6.66
N CYS A 50 -3.09 -1.82 6.34
CA CYS A 50 -3.68 -2.45 5.17
C CYS A 50 -3.28 -1.69 3.88
N ASN A 51 -3.13 -0.36 3.97
CA ASN A 51 -2.85 0.49 2.82
C ASN A 51 -1.35 0.66 2.54
N ASP A 52 -0.54 0.76 3.59
CA ASP A 52 0.89 1.00 3.53
C ASP A 52 1.64 -0.32 3.36
N ARG A 53 2.43 -0.41 2.29
CA ARG A 53 3.15 -1.63 1.92
C ARG A 53 4.59 -1.51 2.36
N MET A 54 4.83 -1.74 3.65
CA MET A 54 6.19 -1.85 4.18
C MET A 54 6.79 -3.22 3.82
N VAL A 55 8.00 -3.22 3.28
CA VAL A 55 8.69 -4.46 2.90
C VAL A 55 10.02 -4.56 3.63
N THR A 56 10.17 -5.61 4.43
CA THR A 56 11.43 -5.99 5.06
C THR A 56 11.99 -7.18 4.31
N VAL A 57 13.20 -7.03 3.75
CA VAL A 57 13.89 -8.14 3.08
C VAL A 57 14.88 -8.73 4.07
N ASN A 58 14.67 -10.00 4.44
CA ASN A 58 15.55 -10.74 5.32
C ASN A 58 16.51 -11.62 4.50
N ARG A 59 17.81 -11.35 4.58
CA ARG A 59 18.89 -12.17 3.97
C ARG A 59 19.75 -12.81 5.06
N GLY A 60 19.13 -13.56 5.97
CA GLY A 60 19.83 -14.23 7.07
C GLY A 60 20.06 -13.29 8.25
N ASN A 61 21.31 -12.91 8.52
CA ASN A 61 21.64 -11.96 9.59
C ASN A 61 21.40 -10.48 9.21
N ASP A 62 21.11 -10.21 7.93
CA ASP A 62 20.98 -8.84 7.43
C ASP A 62 19.51 -8.57 7.06
N SER A 63 18.79 -7.96 7.99
CA SER A 63 17.41 -7.51 7.81
C SER A 63 17.41 -6.04 7.43
N GLN A 64 17.01 -5.74 6.20
CA GLN A 64 16.96 -4.36 5.71
C GLN A 64 15.52 -3.93 5.46
N LEU A 65 15.13 -2.81 6.07
CA LEU A 65 13.91 -2.09 5.72
C LEU A 65 14.09 -1.48 4.33
N TRP A 66 13.23 -1.83 3.37
CA TRP A 66 13.30 -1.30 2.01
C TRP A 66 12.13 -0.36 1.74
N SER A 67 12.43 0.80 1.15
CA SER A 67 11.40 1.62 0.53
C SER A 67 10.86 0.96 -0.73
N TRP A 68 9.64 1.32 -1.12
CA TRP A 68 9.02 0.80 -2.35
C TRP A 68 9.88 1.07 -3.59
N GLU A 69 10.53 2.23 -3.67
CA GLU A 69 11.41 2.58 -4.80
C GLU A 69 12.62 1.64 -4.88
N LYS A 70 13.28 1.37 -3.74
CA LYS A 70 14.43 0.45 -3.69
C LYS A 70 14.02 -0.97 -4.09
N LEU A 71 12.87 -1.45 -3.59
CA LEU A 71 12.34 -2.76 -3.95
C LEU A 71 11.97 -2.85 -5.44
N ARG A 72 11.35 -1.81 -6.00
CA ARG A 72 10.97 -1.73 -7.42
C ARG A 72 12.21 -1.78 -8.31
N GLN A 73 13.23 -0.99 -7.99
CA GLN A 73 14.49 -0.98 -8.74
C GLN A 73 15.19 -2.35 -8.67
N TYR A 74 15.23 -2.97 -7.48
CA TYR A 74 15.76 -4.32 -7.32
C TYR A 74 15.02 -5.35 -8.18
N GLY A 75 13.68 -5.34 -8.17
CA GLY A 75 12.87 -6.24 -8.99
C GLY A 75 13.15 -6.06 -10.49
N ILE A 76 13.23 -4.82 -10.97
CA ILE A 76 13.57 -4.53 -12.38
C ILE A 76 14.96 -5.08 -12.73
N ALA A 77 15.94 -4.94 -11.85
CA ALA A 77 17.29 -5.45 -12.07
C ALA A 77 17.36 -6.99 -12.01
N TYR A 78 16.56 -7.62 -11.14
CA TYR A 78 16.55 -9.07 -10.95
C TYR A 78 15.87 -9.83 -12.10
N TYR A 79 14.80 -9.26 -12.67
CA TYR A 79 14.06 -9.84 -13.80
C TYR A 79 14.48 -9.28 -15.17
N LYS A 80 15.62 -8.59 -15.23
CA LYS A 80 16.23 -8.17 -16.49
C LYS A 80 16.91 -9.36 -17.16
#